data_AF-A0A6P8I1U5-F1
#
_entry.id   AF-A0A6P8I1U5-F1
#
_cell.length_a   1.000
_cell.length_b   1.000
_cell.length_c   1.000
_cell.angle_alpha   90.00
_cell.angle_beta   90.00
_cell.angle_gamma   90.00
#
_symmetry.space_group_name_H-M   'P 1'
#
loop_
_entity.id
_entity.type
_entity.pdbx_description
1 polymer ?
#
loop_
_entity_poly.entity_id
_entity_poly.type
_entity_poly.pdbx_seq_one_letter_code
_entity_poly.pdbx_strand_id
1 'polypeptide(L)'
;MLRMRNYCLKTVEGLRGLWLWTITLFSFSLFLRGEEPLRLKMRHIKLPPNYSVESGKLPQRLEVKMPWSKADKKAKGVTLTLWANPLKSELCPVTALLIWLLVSDVRKGLLFPRVAKNNRKLHPNSARGVTSYRKIFSEMCQALFDKEFTTHSIRRSAAIWAARCGADDSTIKRAGRW
;
A
#
# COMPACT_ATOMS: atom_id res chain seq x y z
N MET A 1 7.42 -5.54 10.69
CA MET A 1 6.06 -5.27 10.17
C MET A 1 4.98 -5.24 11.25
N LEU A 2 4.82 -6.26 12.10
CA LEU A 2 3.77 -6.25 13.16
C LEU A 2 3.86 -5.05 14.12
N ARG A 3 5.08 -4.67 14.54
CA ARG A 3 5.30 -3.46 15.35
C ARG A 3 4.76 -2.19 14.66
N MET A 4 4.98 -2.05 13.36
CA MET A 4 4.47 -0.93 12.56
C MET A 4 2.96 -0.94 12.45
N ARG A 5 2.34 -2.11 12.24
CA ARG A 5 0.87 -2.27 12.27
C ARG A 5 0.31 -1.79 13.60
N ASN A 6 0.86 -2.27 14.71
CA ASN A 6 0.37 -1.92 16.04
C ASN A 6 0.52 -0.42 16.31
N TYR A 7 1.63 0.19 15.92
CA TYR A 7 1.80 1.64 16.01
C TYR A 7 0.75 2.39 15.19
N CYS A 8 0.52 1.99 13.95
CA CYS A 8 -0.49 2.60 13.10
C CYS A 8 -1.88 2.50 13.71
N LEU A 9 -2.28 1.31 14.17
CA LEU A 9 -3.65 1.05 14.62
C LEU A 9 -3.93 1.46 16.07
N LYS A 10 -2.91 1.59 16.92
CA LYS A 10 -3.06 1.92 18.36
C LYS A 10 -2.48 3.27 18.77
N THR A 11 -1.48 3.80 18.06
CA THR A 11 -0.86 5.08 18.41
C THR A 11 -1.35 6.20 17.51
N VAL A 12 -1.42 5.97 16.19
CA VAL A 12 -1.98 6.94 15.24
C VAL A 12 -3.50 6.90 15.25
N GLU A 13 -4.06 5.68 15.34
CA GLU A 13 -5.49 5.37 15.40
C GLU A 13 -6.34 5.94 14.24
N GLY A 14 -7.63 5.59 14.21
CA GLY A 14 -8.62 6.10 13.27
C GLY A 14 -8.27 5.87 11.79
N LEU A 15 -8.82 6.74 10.92
CA LEU A 15 -8.63 6.62 9.47
C LEU A 15 -7.18 6.78 9.04
N ARG A 16 -6.40 7.64 9.71
CA ARG A 16 -5.01 7.95 9.39
C ARG A 16 -4.10 6.77 9.73
N GLY A 17 -4.34 6.12 10.86
CA GLY A 17 -3.64 4.90 11.24
C GLY A 17 -3.89 3.78 10.23
N LEU A 18 -5.16 3.52 9.90
CA LEU A 18 -5.54 2.54 8.89
C LEU A 18 -4.94 2.88 7.52
N TRP A 19 -5.05 4.13 7.09
CA TRP A 19 -4.49 4.64 5.83
C TRP A 19 -2.97 4.40 5.75
N LEU A 20 -2.22 4.80 6.78
CA LEU A 20 -0.77 4.64 6.84
C LEU A 20 -0.37 3.17 6.78
N TRP A 21 -1.04 2.32 7.55
CA TRP A 21 -0.78 0.88 7.56
C TRP A 21 -1.03 0.26 6.18
N THR A 22 -2.22 0.51 5.61
CA THR A 22 -2.61 -0.07 4.32
C THR A 22 -1.67 0.37 3.21
N ILE A 23 -1.31 1.67 3.12
CA ILE A 23 -0.35 2.13 2.11
C ILE A 23 1.02 1.49 2.30
N THR A 24 1.50 1.39 3.54
CA THR A 24 2.83 0.84 3.84
C THR A 24 2.91 -0.62 3.41
N LEU A 25 1.91 -1.43 3.82
CA LEU A 25 1.85 -2.84 3.48
C LEU A 25 1.64 -3.05 1.97
N PHE A 26 0.72 -2.29 1.35
CA PHE A 26 0.46 -2.34 -0.09
C PHE A 26 1.72 -1.99 -0.90
N SER A 27 2.45 -0.96 -0.48
CA SER A 27 3.71 -0.54 -1.13
C SER A 27 4.81 -1.59 -0.97
N PHE A 28 4.91 -2.21 0.19
CA PHE A 28 5.85 -3.30 0.45
C PHE A 28 5.56 -4.50 -0.46
N SER A 29 4.30 -4.94 -0.52
CA SER A 29 3.88 -6.11 -1.29
C SER A 29 4.07 -5.96 -2.80
N LEU A 30 4.00 -4.73 -3.33
CA LEU A 30 4.08 -4.44 -4.77
C LEU A 30 5.37 -3.71 -5.19
N PHE A 31 6.34 -3.59 -4.28
CA PHE A 31 7.61 -2.90 -4.52
C PHE A 31 7.42 -1.45 -5.02
N LEU A 32 6.40 -0.76 -4.51
CA LEU A 32 6.04 0.58 -5.01
C LEU A 32 7.01 1.65 -4.52
N ARG A 33 7.22 2.67 -5.34
CA ARG A 33 7.91 3.92 -4.96
C ARG A 33 7.00 4.76 -4.07
N GLY A 34 7.57 5.68 -3.29
CA GLY A 34 6.85 6.42 -2.26
C GLY A 34 5.60 7.17 -2.72
N GLU A 35 5.58 7.70 -3.95
CA GLU A 35 4.41 8.38 -4.50
C GLU A 35 3.45 7.49 -5.32
N GLU A 36 3.90 6.32 -5.79
CA GLU A 36 3.13 5.43 -6.66
C GLU A 36 1.76 5.03 -6.08
N PRO A 37 1.64 4.55 -4.82
CA PRO A 37 0.34 4.14 -4.28
C PRO A 37 -0.65 5.29 -4.20
N LEU A 38 -0.19 6.51 -3.92
CA LEU A 38 -1.08 7.65 -3.68
C LEU A 38 -1.61 8.30 -4.96
N ARG A 39 -1.06 7.90 -6.11
CA ARG A 39 -1.54 8.32 -7.43
C ARG A 39 -2.53 7.33 -8.02
N LEU A 40 -2.61 6.11 -7.48
CA LEU A 40 -3.56 5.10 -7.92
C LEU A 40 -5.00 5.54 -7.68
N LYS A 41 -5.89 5.07 -8.56
CA LYS A 41 -7.32 5.34 -8.53
C LYS A 41 -8.09 4.03 -8.42
N MET A 42 -9.34 4.08 -7.96
CA MET A 42 -10.21 2.90 -7.86
C MET A 42 -10.29 2.10 -9.16
N ARG A 43 -10.36 2.80 -10.31
CA ARG A 43 -10.37 2.18 -11.66
C ARG A 43 -9.11 1.37 -12.01
N HIS A 44 -8.04 1.47 -11.22
CA HIS A 44 -6.80 0.73 -11.42
C HIS A 44 -6.78 -0.60 -10.63
N ILE A 45 -7.74 -0.82 -9.74
CA ILE A 45 -7.91 -2.08 -9.03
C ILE A 45 -8.93 -2.93 -9.80
N LYS A 46 -8.58 -4.18 -10.08
CA LYS A 46 -9.55 -5.17 -10.58
C LYS A 46 -9.69 -6.29 -9.57
N LEU A 47 -10.94 -6.53 -9.19
CA LEU A 47 -11.33 -7.70 -8.40
C LEU A 47 -11.40 -8.93 -9.32
N PRO A 48 -11.18 -10.15 -8.80
CA PRO A 48 -11.35 -11.37 -9.57
C PRO A 48 -12.78 -11.49 -10.15
N PRO A 49 -12.94 -12.11 -11.33
CA PRO A 49 -14.26 -12.48 -11.83
C PRO A 49 -15.01 -13.30 -10.77
N ASN A 50 -16.31 -13.04 -10.61
CA ASN A 50 -17.19 -13.73 -9.65
C ASN A 50 -16.86 -13.50 -8.16
N TYR A 51 -15.95 -12.58 -7.83
CA TYR A 51 -15.74 -12.15 -6.45
C TYR A 51 -16.79 -11.12 -6.03
N SER A 52 -17.59 -11.46 -5.00
CA SER A 52 -18.44 -10.50 -4.30
C SER A 52 -17.83 -10.14 -2.95
N VAL A 53 -17.76 -8.83 -2.65
CA VAL A 53 -17.34 -8.32 -1.34
C VAL A 53 -18.29 -8.80 -0.24
N GLU A 54 -19.56 -9.04 -0.57
CA GLU A 54 -20.60 -9.51 0.35
C GLU A 54 -20.46 -11.00 0.71
N SER A 55 -19.66 -11.77 -0.06
CA SER A 55 -19.46 -13.20 0.20
C SER A 55 -18.68 -13.49 1.51
N GLY A 56 -18.07 -12.46 2.12
CA GLY A 56 -17.22 -12.61 3.30
C GLY A 56 -15.90 -13.36 3.06
N LYS A 57 -15.69 -13.91 1.86
CA LYS A 57 -14.47 -14.62 1.48
C LYS A 57 -13.38 -13.62 1.09
N LEU A 58 -12.13 -13.93 1.40
CA LEU A 58 -10.99 -13.14 0.94
C LEU A 58 -10.58 -13.61 -0.47
N PRO A 59 -10.45 -12.71 -1.47
CA PRO A 59 -9.97 -13.11 -2.77
C PRO A 59 -8.48 -13.48 -2.67
N GLN A 60 -8.06 -14.54 -3.36
CA GLN A 60 -6.66 -15.00 -3.32
C GLN A 60 -5.68 -13.94 -3.86
N ARG A 61 -6.14 -13.13 -4.82
CA ARG A 61 -5.34 -12.07 -5.43
C ARG A 61 -6.21 -10.94 -5.97
N LEU A 62 -5.65 -9.75 -6.10
CA LEU A 62 -6.20 -8.61 -6.82
C LEU A 62 -5.22 -8.15 -7.91
N GLU A 63 -5.72 -7.61 -9.01
CA GLU A 63 -4.86 -6.98 -10.02
C GLU A 63 -4.80 -5.46 -9.81
N VAL A 64 -3.59 -4.92 -9.92
CA VAL A 64 -3.31 -3.49 -9.76
C VAL A 64 -2.64 -2.99 -11.04
N LYS A 65 -3.41 -2.28 -11.87
CA LYS A 65 -2.91 -1.66 -13.11
C LYS A 65 -2.17 -0.37 -12.79
N MET A 66 -0.85 -0.39 -12.90
CA MET A 66 -0.01 0.81 -12.84
C MET A 66 -0.01 1.47 -14.23
N PRO A 67 -0.61 2.65 -14.43
CA PRO A 67 -0.68 3.28 -15.76
C PRO A 67 0.61 4.02 -16.11
N TRP A 68 1.43 4.33 -15.10
CA TRP A 68 2.70 5.01 -15.26
C TRP A 68 3.70 4.35 -14.32
N SER A 69 4.97 4.35 -14.72
CA SER A 69 6.09 4.18 -13.79
C SER A 69 7.22 5.10 -14.24
N LYS A 70 8.10 5.51 -13.32
CA LYS A 70 9.24 6.39 -13.66
C LYS A 70 10.15 5.79 -14.73
N ALA A 71 10.22 4.45 -14.82
CA ALA A 71 11.01 3.72 -15.81
C ALA A 71 10.21 3.39 -17.09
N ASP A 72 8.89 3.64 -17.11
CA ASP A 72 8.01 3.32 -18.24
C ASP A 72 7.99 4.47 -19.26
N LYS A 73 9.09 4.58 -20.01
CA LYS A 73 9.27 5.61 -21.06
C LYS A 73 8.20 5.57 -22.15
N LYS A 74 7.52 4.43 -22.35
CA LYS A 74 6.50 4.23 -23.40
C LYS A 74 5.07 4.32 -22.86
N ALA A 75 4.88 4.62 -21.58
CA ALA A 75 3.58 4.66 -20.90
C ALA A 75 2.69 3.43 -21.16
N LYS A 76 3.31 2.25 -21.34
CA LYS A 76 2.56 1.00 -21.60
C LYS A 76 1.78 0.55 -20.36
N GLY A 77 2.22 0.99 -19.19
CA GLY A 77 1.76 0.53 -17.90
C GLY A 77 2.18 -0.91 -17.62
N VAL A 78 1.91 -1.36 -16.40
CA VAL A 78 2.13 -2.74 -15.96
C VAL A 78 1.01 -3.17 -15.03
N THR A 79 0.56 -4.41 -15.14
CA THR A 79 -0.37 -5.00 -14.18
C THR A 79 0.44 -5.77 -13.14
N LEU A 80 0.28 -5.39 -11.88
CA LEU A 80 0.87 -6.09 -10.74
C LEU A 80 -0.20 -6.95 -10.06
N THR A 81 0.22 -8.05 -9.45
CA THR A 81 -0.68 -8.93 -8.69
C THR A 81 -0.45 -8.74 -7.19
N LEU A 82 -1.49 -8.33 -6.48
CA LEU A 82 -1.51 -8.26 -5.02
C LEU A 82 -2.03 -9.58 -4.46
N TRP A 83 -1.15 -10.37 -3.87
CA TRP A 83 -1.49 -11.67 -3.29
C TRP A 83 -2.02 -11.54 -1.87
N ALA A 84 -3.06 -12.31 -1.55
CA ALA A 84 -3.52 -12.48 -0.18
C ALA A 84 -2.56 -13.34 0.63
N ASN A 85 -2.52 -13.11 1.94
CA ASN A 85 -1.82 -13.94 2.90
C ASN A 85 -2.83 -14.49 3.92
N PRO A 86 -3.51 -15.61 3.61
CA PRO A 86 -4.54 -16.17 4.49
C PRO A 86 -3.95 -16.71 5.80
N LEU A 87 -2.68 -17.10 5.82
CA LEU A 87 -1.99 -17.64 7.00
C LEU A 87 -1.70 -16.55 8.05
N LYS A 88 -1.63 -15.28 7.64
CA LYS A 88 -1.34 -14.17 8.53
C LYS A 88 -2.12 -12.92 8.10
N SER A 89 -3.39 -12.92 8.46
CA SER A 89 -4.37 -11.90 8.05
C SER A 89 -3.94 -10.48 8.46
N GLU A 90 -3.22 -10.33 9.57
CA GLU A 90 -2.72 -9.03 10.04
C GLU A 90 -1.66 -8.43 9.10
N LEU A 91 -0.97 -9.26 8.31
CA LEU A 91 0.02 -8.86 7.32
C LEU A 91 -0.47 -9.11 5.88
N CYS A 92 -1.76 -9.38 5.69
CA CYS A 92 -2.35 -9.59 4.38
C CYS A 92 -2.65 -8.25 3.71
N PRO A 93 -2.01 -7.93 2.57
CA PRO A 93 -2.23 -6.65 1.89
C PRO A 93 -3.63 -6.57 1.26
N VAL A 94 -4.20 -7.70 0.82
CA VAL A 94 -5.57 -7.75 0.29
C VAL A 94 -6.58 -7.43 1.40
N THR A 95 -6.42 -8.06 2.58
CA THR A 95 -7.28 -7.77 3.74
C THR A 95 -7.17 -6.31 4.16
N ALA A 96 -5.95 -5.77 4.28
CA ALA A 96 -5.74 -4.36 4.64
C ALA A 96 -6.36 -3.39 3.61
N LEU A 97 -6.30 -3.72 2.32
CA LEU A 97 -6.92 -2.92 1.27
C LEU A 97 -8.45 -2.98 1.34
N LEU A 98 -9.04 -4.16 1.51
CA LEU A 98 -10.49 -4.31 1.60
C LEU A 98 -11.05 -3.64 2.86
N ILE A 99 -10.38 -3.76 4.01
CA ILE A 99 -10.75 -3.04 5.24
C ILE A 99 -10.68 -1.52 4.99
N TRP A 100 -9.62 -1.04 4.33
CA TRP A 100 -9.55 0.37 3.97
C TRP A 100 -10.74 0.81 3.11
N LEU A 101 -11.05 0.08 2.04
CA LEU A 101 -12.18 0.43 1.17
C LEU A 101 -13.53 0.41 1.90
N LEU A 102 -13.74 -0.58 2.76
CA LEU A 102 -14.95 -0.70 3.58
C LEU A 102 -15.10 0.47 4.57
N VAL A 103 -14.05 0.78 5.33
CA VAL A 103 -14.09 1.80 6.40
C VAL A 103 -14.05 3.22 5.85
N SER A 104 -13.34 3.44 4.74
CA SER A 104 -13.18 4.76 4.13
C SER A 104 -14.30 5.13 3.14
N ASP A 105 -15.14 4.16 2.75
CA ASP A 105 -16.19 4.27 1.73
C ASP A 105 -15.69 4.89 0.40
N VAL A 106 -14.43 4.61 0.04
CA VAL A 106 -13.85 5.09 -1.22
C VAL A 106 -14.35 4.25 -2.39
N ARG A 107 -15.31 4.81 -3.15
CA ARG A 107 -15.89 4.16 -4.33
C ARG A 107 -15.32 4.65 -5.66
N LYS A 108 -14.82 5.88 -5.70
CA LYS A 108 -14.29 6.54 -6.91
C LYS A 108 -13.13 7.46 -6.60
N GLY A 109 -12.34 7.82 -7.62
CA GLY A 109 -11.22 8.73 -7.47
C GLY A 109 -9.95 8.03 -6.99
N LEU A 110 -9.14 8.70 -6.17
CA LEU A 110 -7.90 8.15 -5.62
C LEU A 110 -8.19 6.92 -4.77
N LEU A 111 -7.32 5.91 -4.83
CA LEU A 111 -7.39 4.71 -4.00
C LEU A 111 -7.10 5.03 -2.53
N PHE A 112 -6.16 5.95 -2.30
CA PHE A 112 -5.76 6.41 -0.98
C PHE A 112 -5.87 7.94 -0.86
N PRO A 113 -7.10 8.51 -0.81
CA PRO A 113 -7.30 9.92 -0.51
C PRO A 113 -6.57 10.36 0.76
N ARG A 114 -6.13 11.61 0.82
CA ARG A 114 -5.47 12.14 2.03
C ARG A 114 -6.46 12.17 3.19
N VAL A 115 -6.06 11.69 4.36
CA VAL A 115 -6.84 11.83 5.60
C VAL A 115 -6.61 13.21 6.23
N ALA A 116 -7.71 13.88 6.59
CA ALA A 116 -7.72 15.16 7.27
C ALA A 116 -6.97 15.14 8.61
N LYS A 117 -6.60 16.32 9.12
CA LYS A 117 -5.88 16.43 10.42
C LYS A 117 -6.69 15.92 11.60
N ASN A 118 -8.02 16.07 11.54
CA ASN A 118 -8.95 15.58 12.57
C ASN A 118 -9.20 14.07 12.53
N ASN A 119 -8.49 13.32 11.67
CA ASN A 119 -8.56 11.86 11.57
C ASN A 119 -9.93 11.26 11.18
N ARG A 120 -10.89 12.09 10.73
CA ARG A 120 -12.29 11.68 10.49
C ARG A 120 -12.77 11.88 9.06
N LYS A 121 -12.08 12.67 8.25
CA LYS A 121 -12.52 13.03 6.89
C LYS A 121 -11.45 12.73 5.85
N LEU A 122 -11.89 12.45 4.63
CA LEU A 122 -11.03 12.28 3.46
C LEU A 122 -11.00 13.56 2.62
N HIS A 123 -9.85 13.83 2.01
CA HIS A 123 -9.67 14.88 1.01
C HIS A 123 -9.37 14.24 -0.35
N PRO A 124 -10.39 13.94 -1.17
CA PRO A 124 -10.24 13.17 -2.41
C PRO A 124 -9.38 13.85 -3.48
N ASN A 125 -9.28 15.18 -3.45
CA ASN A 125 -8.57 15.97 -4.46
C ASN A 125 -7.30 16.64 -3.92
N SER A 126 -6.75 16.18 -2.79
CA SER A 126 -5.60 16.85 -2.18
C SER A 126 -4.27 16.46 -2.83
N ALA A 127 -3.58 17.44 -3.41
CA ALA A 127 -2.21 17.27 -3.89
C ALA A 127 -1.19 16.96 -2.77
N ARG A 128 -1.54 17.19 -1.49
CA ARG A 128 -0.64 17.03 -0.33
C ARG A 128 -0.61 15.63 0.27
N GLY A 129 -1.24 14.64 -0.38
CA GLY A 129 -1.25 13.25 0.09
C GLY A 129 0.16 12.69 0.26
N VAL A 130 1.02 12.86 -0.75
CA VAL A 130 2.40 12.32 -0.77
C VAL A 130 3.24 12.92 0.35
N THR A 131 3.19 14.24 0.52
CA THR A 131 3.92 14.92 1.60
C THR A 131 3.44 14.47 2.98
N SER A 132 2.12 14.30 3.15
CA SER A 132 1.55 13.80 4.41
C SER A 132 2.01 12.38 4.70
N TYR A 133 2.02 11.50 3.69
CA TYR A 133 2.48 10.12 3.83
C TYR A 133 3.96 10.05 4.22
N ARG A 134 4.82 10.77 3.50
CA ARG A 134 6.27 10.81 3.79
C ARG A 134 6.55 11.26 5.22
N LYS A 135 5.89 12.34 5.66
CA LYS A 135 6.05 12.87 7.01
C LYS A 135 5.64 11.83 8.08
N ILE A 136 4.41 11.33 8.02
CA ILE A 136 3.89 10.44 9.05
C ILE A 136 4.62 9.09 9.06
N PHE A 137 5.02 8.59 7.88
CA PHE A 137 5.85 7.38 7.78
C PHE A 137 7.20 7.57 8.49
N SER A 138 7.87 8.70 8.24
CA SER A 138 9.15 9.02 8.88
C SER A 138 9.01 9.13 10.40
N GLU A 139 7.96 9.81 10.89
CA GLU A 139 7.64 9.92 12.32
C GLU A 139 7.43 8.55 12.97
N MET A 140 6.67 7.65 12.33
CA MET A 140 6.49 6.27 12.79
C MET A 140 7.83 5.53 12.84
N CYS A 141 8.66 5.67 11.81
CA CYS A 141 9.96 4.99 11.76
C CYS A 141 10.92 5.49 12.84
N GLN A 142 10.97 6.81 13.07
CA GLN A 142 11.75 7.39 14.16
C GLN A 142 11.27 6.84 15.51
N ALA A 143 9.97 6.85 15.77
CA ALA A 143 9.41 6.37 17.04
C ALA A 143 9.65 4.86 17.28
N LEU A 144 9.70 4.04 16.23
CA LEU A 144 9.82 2.58 16.37
C LEU A 144 11.24 2.06 16.32
N PHE A 145 12.12 2.73 15.59
CA PHE A 145 13.45 2.20 15.25
C PHE A 145 14.58 3.15 15.61
N ASP A 146 14.28 4.34 16.12
CA ASP A 146 15.25 5.40 16.41
C ASP A 146 16.16 5.72 15.20
N LYS A 147 15.57 5.62 14.00
CA LYS A 147 16.25 5.81 12.72
C LYS A 147 15.35 6.50 11.72
N GLU A 148 15.94 7.40 10.95
CA GLU A 148 15.27 8.03 9.82
C GLU A 148 15.14 7.06 8.66
N PHE A 149 13.90 6.57 8.44
CA PHE A 149 13.55 5.85 7.23
C PHE A 149 12.53 6.66 6.43
N THR A 150 12.74 6.68 5.12
CA THR A 150 11.82 7.34 4.18
C THR A 150 10.94 6.31 3.49
N THR A 151 9.93 6.78 2.74
CA THR A 151 9.06 5.89 1.96
C THR A 151 9.81 5.12 0.87
N HIS A 152 11.03 5.54 0.49
CA HIS A 152 11.91 4.76 -0.39
C HIS A 152 12.49 3.52 0.31
N SER A 153 12.65 3.55 1.63
CA SER A 153 13.14 2.42 2.43
C SER A 153 12.20 1.23 2.36
N ILE A 154 10.90 1.43 2.11
CA ILE A 154 9.91 0.34 1.97
C ILE A 154 10.28 -0.55 0.78
N ARG A 155 10.52 0.04 -0.39
CA ARG A 155 10.86 -0.70 -1.60
C ARG A 155 12.19 -1.44 -1.45
N ARG A 156 13.19 -0.81 -0.83
CA ARG A 156 14.48 -1.45 -0.53
C ARG A 156 14.29 -2.64 0.43
N SER A 157 13.47 -2.46 1.47
CA SER A 157 13.17 -3.52 2.44
C SER A 157 12.43 -4.70 1.79
N ALA A 158 11.51 -4.45 0.85
CA ALA A 158 10.84 -5.49 0.08
C ALA A 158 11.84 -6.31 -0.77
N ALA A 159 12.82 -5.64 -1.39
CA ALA A 159 13.90 -6.29 -2.14
C ALA A 159 14.76 -7.20 -1.27
N ILE A 160 15.24 -6.67 -0.15
CA ILE A 160 16.07 -7.42 0.81
C ILE A 160 15.28 -8.60 1.37
N TRP A 161 13.99 -8.40 1.68
CA TRP A 161 13.13 -9.46 2.17
C TRP A 161 12.95 -10.57 1.12
N ALA A 162 12.66 -10.23 -0.13
CA ALA A 162 12.53 -11.21 -1.20
C ALA A 162 13.82 -12.02 -1.42
N ALA A 163 14.98 -11.35 -1.39
CA ALA A 163 16.28 -12.03 -1.47
C ALA A 163 16.49 -13.01 -0.30
N ARG A 164 16.14 -12.61 0.92
CA ARG A 164 16.19 -13.48 2.11
C ARG A 164 15.23 -14.67 2.01
N CYS A 165 14.13 -14.52 1.28
CA CYS A 165 13.21 -15.61 0.97
C CYS A 165 13.64 -16.48 -0.22
N GLY A 166 14.85 -16.26 -0.78
CA GLY A 166 15.41 -17.08 -1.86
C GLY A 166 15.01 -16.65 -3.27
N ALA A 167 14.37 -15.49 -3.45
CA ALA A 167 14.12 -14.98 -4.80
C ALA A 167 15.44 -14.57 -5.47
N ASP A 168 15.60 -14.94 -6.74
CA ASP A 168 16.76 -14.56 -7.54
C ASP A 168 16.73 -13.07 -7.94
N ASP A 169 17.90 -12.53 -8.30
CA ASP A 169 18.05 -11.12 -8.67
C ASP A 169 17.16 -10.72 -9.86
N SER A 170 16.95 -11.59 -10.85
CA SER A 170 16.11 -11.28 -12.00
C SER A 170 14.63 -11.16 -11.62
N THR A 171 14.15 -12.03 -10.72
CA THR A 171 12.78 -11.97 -10.18
C THR A 171 12.58 -10.71 -9.35
N ILE A 172 13.55 -10.36 -8.51
CA ILE A 172 13.54 -9.15 -7.69
C ILE A 172 13.52 -7.91 -8.59
N LYS A 173 14.36 -7.86 -9.63
CA LYS A 173 14.37 -6.78 -10.65
C LYS A 173 13.07 -6.62 -11.39
N ARG A 174 12.46 -7.72 -11.82
CA ARG A 174 11.14 -7.72 -12.47
C ARG A 174 10.04 -7.19 -11.53
N ALA A 175 10.00 -7.66 -10.28
CA ALA A 175 9.01 -7.20 -9.30
C ALA A 175 9.19 -5.72 -8.96
N GLY A 176 10.44 -5.31 -8.76
CA GLY A 176 10.82 -3.92 -8.52
C GLY A 176 10.50 -3.02 -9.71
N ARG A 177 10.68 -3.46 -10.96
CA ARG A 177 10.74 -2.55 -12.11
C ARG A 177 11.96 -1.62 -11.98
N TRP A 178 13.12 -2.25 -11.79
CA TRP A 178 14.44 -1.60 -11.90
C TRP A 178 14.92 -1.63 -13.33
#